data_AF-A0A1Y4R4W9-F1
#
_entry.id   AF-A0A1Y4R4W9-F1
#
_cell.length_a   1.000
_cell.length_b   1.000
_cell.length_c   1.000
_cell.angle_alpha   90.00
_cell.angle_beta   90.00
_cell.angle_gamma   90.00
#
_symmetry.space_group_name_H-M   'P 1'
#
loop_
_entity.id
_entity.type
_entity.pdbx_description
1 polymer ?
#
loop_
_entity_poly.entity_id
_entity_poly.type
_entity_poly.pdbx_seq_one_letter_code
_entity_poly.pdbx_strand_id
1 'polypeptide(L)' 'ECAKTLTNWKQEILNSFHWYDGRRLSNGPIEGKNNYIKKIISNANGLSNFKRARNKFIYSQNQYEKYLINEK' A
#
# COMPACT_ATOMS: atom_id res chain seq x y z
N GLU A 1 24.63 10.35 -4.61
CA GLU A 1 23.25 10.29 -4.08
C GLU A 1 22.90 8.95 -3.43
N CYS A 2 23.18 7.80 -4.06
CA CYS A 2 22.91 6.47 -3.47
C CYS A 2 23.49 6.26 -2.06
N ALA A 3 24.71 6.75 -1.80
CA ALA A 3 25.32 6.65 -0.47
C ALA A 3 24.48 7.33 0.62
N LYS A 4 23.89 8.50 0.35
CA LYS A 4 23.03 9.22 1.31
C LYS A 4 21.76 8.43 1.62
N THR A 5 21.13 7.83 0.61
CA THR A 5 19.94 6.98 0.81
C THR A 5 20.26 5.76 1.67
N LEU A 6 21.38 5.08 1.39
CA LEU A 6 21.79 3.91 2.18
C LEU A 6 22.13 4.28 3.63
N THR A 7 22.75 5.44 3.87
CA THR A 7 23.04 5.92 5.22
C THR A 7 21.76 6.32 5.97
N ASN A 8 20.87 7.06 5.33
CA ASN A 8 19.65 7.59 5.97
C ASN A 8 18.62 6.49 6.29
N TRP A 9 18.54 5.45 5.46
CA TRP A 9 17.57 4.36 5.60
C TRP A 9 18.21 3.05 6.10
N LYS A 10 19.40 3.13 6.67
CA LYS A 10 20.18 1.95 7.09
C LYS A 10 19.36 1.04 7.99
N GLN A 11 18.66 1.62 8.97
CA GLN A 11 17.89 0.85 9.94
C GLN A 11 16.72 0.11 9.28
N GLU A 12 15.98 0.78 8.40
CA GLU A 12 14.83 0.23 7.68
C GLU A 12 15.27 -0.85 6.70
N ILE A 13 16.40 -0.65 6.03
CA ILE A 13 17.01 -1.66 5.15
C ILE A 13 17.36 -2.90 5.97
N LEU A 14 18.03 -2.74 7.12
CA LEU A 14 18.33 -3.87 8.02
C LEU A 14 17.06 -4.57 8.50
N ASN A 15 16.02 -3.81 8.89
CA ASN A 15 14.74 -4.35 9.31
C ASN A 15 14.01 -5.12 8.20
N SER A 16 14.23 -4.79 6.92
CA SER A 16 13.62 -5.49 5.77
C SER A 16 14.15 -6.92 5.53
N PHE A 17 15.24 -7.29 6.20
CA PHE A 17 15.73 -8.66 6.25
C PHE A 17 15.10 -9.48 7.38
N HIS A 18 14.33 -8.85 8.28
CA HIS A 18 13.67 -9.53 9.37
C HIS A 18 12.51 -10.40 8.86
N TRP A 19 12.39 -11.60 9.43
CA TRP A 19 11.32 -12.53 9.14
C TRP A 19 10.29 -12.46 10.25
N TYR A 20 9.02 -12.45 9.89
CA TYR A 20 7.90 -12.49 10.81
C TYR A 20 6.87 -13.47 10.27
N ASP A 21 6.41 -14.39 11.13
CA ASP A 21 5.40 -15.39 10.78
C ASP A 21 5.70 -16.17 9.48
N GLY A 22 6.94 -16.67 9.37
CA GLY A 22 7.39 -17.46 8.22
C GLY A 22 7.57 -16.68 6.91
N ARG A 23 7.45 -15.34 6.92
CA ARG A 23 7.63 -14.49 5.74
C ARG A 23 8.59 -13.34 6.01
N ARG A 24 9.40 -12.99 5.00
CA ARG A 24 10.23 -11.78 5.06
C ARG A 24 9.36 -10.53 4.95
N LEU A 25 9.53 -9.60 5.89
CA LEU A 25 8.91 -8.28 5.81
C LEU A 25 9.48 -7.55 4.58
N SER A 26 8.66 -7.38 3.55
CA SER A 26 9.07 -6.79 2.28
C SER A 26 8.03 -5.78 1.81
N ASN A 27 8.42 -4.92 0.88
CA ASN A 27 7.52 -3.95 0.26
C ASN A 27 6.59 -4.56 -0.80
N GLY A 28 6.73 -5.84 -1.12
CA GLY A 28 5.93 -6.51 -2.16
C GLY A 28 4.41 -6.35 -1.99
N PRO A 29 3.84 -6.59 -0.79
CA PRO A 29 2.40 -6.41 -0.56
C PRO A 29 1.91 -4.98 -0.83
N ILE A 30 2.67 -3.97 -0.40
CA ILE A 30 2.27 -2.56 -0.60
C ILE A 30 2.47 -2.12 -2.06
N GLU A 31 3.51 -2.62 -2.73
CA GLU A 31 3.73 -2.42 -4.17
C GLU A 31 2.59 -3.00 -4.99
N GLY A 32 2.08 -4.18 -4.62
CA GLY A 32 0.89 -4.78 -5.23
C GLY A 32 -0.34 -3.88 -5.14
N LYS A 33 -0.63 -3.33 -3.95
CA LYS A 33 -1.73 -2.38 -3.74
C LYS A 33 -1.56 -1.11 -4.57
N ASN A 34 -0.35 -0.55 -4.60
CA ASN A 34 -0.04 0.65 -5.40
C ASN A 34 -0.20 0.41 -6.90
N ASN A 35 0.20 -0.76 -7.41
CA ASN A 35 0.02 -1.12 -8.81
C ASN A 35 -1.46 -1.24 -9.19
N TYR A 36 -2.29 -1.81 -8.30
CA TYR A 36 -3.73 -1.87 -8.52
C TYR A 36 -4.37 -0.47 -8.59
N ILE A 37 -4.00 0.44 -7.68
CA ILE A 37 -4.48 1.84 -7.72
C ILE A 37 -4.07 2.53 -9.03
N LYS A 38 -2.81 2.33 -9.48
CA LYS A 38 -2.34 2.86 -10.77
C LYS A 38 -3.19 2.36 -11.94
N LYS A 39 -3.57 1.08 -11.96
CA LYS A 39 -4.47 0.52 -12.98
C LYS A 39 -5.84 1.19 -12.96
N ILE A 40 -6.42 1.45 -11.77
CA ILE A 40 -7.70 2.18 -11.66
C ILE A 40 -7.58 3.58 -12.27
N ILE A 41 -6.51 4.31 -11.94
CA ILE A 41 -6.28 5.67 -12.45
C ILE A 41 -6.12 5.64 -13.98
N SER A 42 -5.31 4.72 -14.49
CA SER A 42 -5.08 4.56 -15.93
C SER A 42 -6.38 4.24 -16.67
N ASN A 43 -7.19 3.30 -16.17
CA ASN A 43 -8.46 2.94 -16.78
C ASN A 43 -9.51 4.07 -16.72
N ALA A 44 -9.38 4.99 -15.76
CA ALA A 44 -10.27 6.14 -15.63
C ALA A 44 -9.84 7.35 -16.48
N ASN A 45 -8.71 7.27 -17.20
CA ASN A 45 -8.07 8.41 -17.87
C ASN A 45 -7.79 9.58 -16.90
N GLY A 46 -7.33 9.25 -15.69
CA GLY A 46 -7.13 10.21 -14.61
C GLY A 46 -8.35 10.38 -13.70
N LEU A 47 -8.15 11.10 -12.59
CA LEU A 47 -9.19 11.38 -11.59
C LEU A 47 -9.05 12.84 -11.13
N SER A 48 -10.11 13.64 -11.27
CA SER A 48 -10.11 15.07 -10.90
C SER A 48 -10.61 15.33 -9.48
N ASN A 49 -11.52 14.51 -8.97
CA ASN A 49 -12.10 14.66 -7.64
C ASN A 49 -11.43 13.73 -6.62
N PHE A 50 -10.64 14.30 -5.71
CA PHE A 50 -9.90 13.56 -4.68
C PHE A 50 -10.81 12.75 -3.75
N LYS A 51 -11.91 13.33 -3.26
CA LYS A 51 -12.84 12.66 -2.34
C LYS A 51 -13.44 11.41 -2.99
N ARG A 52 -13.84 11.52 -4.26
CA ARG A 52 -14.35 10.39 -5.04
C ARG A 52 -13.26 9.35 -5.33
N ALA A 53 -12.06 9.78 -5.71
CA ALA A 53 -10.93 8.89 -5.95
C ALA A 53 -10.58 8.07 -4.70
N ARG A 54 -10.45 8.73 -3.55
CA ARG A 54 -10.20 8.10 -2.25
C ARG A 54 -11.25 7.05 -1.91
N ASN A 55 -12.54 7.40 -2.00
CA ASN A 55 -13.62 6.46 -1.69
C ASN A 55 -13.60 5.24 -2.64
N LYS A 56 -13.33 5.45 -3.92
CA LYS A 56 -13.19 4.37 -4.91
C LYS A 56 -12.04 3.43 -4.55
N PHE A 57 -10.87 3.97 -4.21
CA PHE A 57 -9.70 3.17 -3.85
C PHE A 57 -9.97 2.32 -2.60
N ILE A 58 -10.46 2.93 -1.52
CA ILE A 58 -10.77 2.19 -0.28
C ILE A 58 -11.80 1.08 -0.54
N TYR A 59 -12.90 1.43 -1.23
CA TYR A 59 -13.94 0.44 -1.55
C TYR A 59 -13.38 -0.73 -2.37
N SER A 60 -12.56 -0.45 -3.39
CA SER A 60 -11.98 -1.48 -4.27
C SER A 60 -10.97 -2.39 -3.56
N GLN A 61 -10.28 -1.92 -2.53
CA GLN A 61 -9.31 -2.72 -1.77
C GLN A 61 -9.99 -3.59 -0.72
N ASN A 62 -11.14 -3.16 -0.21
CA ASN A 62 -11.81 -3.76 0.94
C ASN A 62 -13.08 -4.54 0.54
N GLN A 63 -13.22 -4.93 -0.73
CA GLN A 63 -14.47 -5.55 -1.24
C GLN A 63 -14.88 -6.82 -0.49
N TYR A 64 -13.92 -7.53 0.11
CA TYR A 64 -14.16 -8.76 0.89
C TYR A 64 -13.97 -8.57 2.39
N GLU A 65 -13.61 -7.37 2.84
CA GLU A 65 -13.50 -7.09 4.27
C GLU A 65 -14.91 -6.94 4.85
N LYS A 66 -15.21 -7.76 5.85
CA LYS A 66 -16.44 -7.65 6.62
C LYS A 66 -16.13 -6.84 7.87
N TYR A 67 -16.77 -5.69 8.01
CA TYR A 67 -16.71 -4.94 9.27
C TYR A 67 -17.73 -5.54 10.22
N LEU A 68 -17.29 -5.92 11.42
CA LEU A 68 -18.19 -6.18 12.53
C LEU A 68 -18.61 -4.82 13.08
N ILE A 69 -19.90 -4.49 12.97
CA ILE A 69 -20.45 -3.35 13.70
C ILE A 69 -20.58 -3.81 15.14
N ASN A 70 -19.64 -3.42 15.99
CA ASN A 70 -19.87 -3.51 17.43
C ASN A 70 -20.85 -2.39 17.77
N GLU A 71 -22.14 -2.74 17.82
CA GLU A 71 -23.15 -1.91 18.44
C GLU A 71 -22.76 -1.72 19.91
N LYS A 72 -22.63 -0.46 20.32
CA LYS A 72 -22.47 -0.09 21.73
C LYS A 72 -23.83 -0.13 22.41
#